data_AF-A0A8X6GRA7-F1
#
_entry.id   AF-A0A8X6GRA7-F1
#
_cell.length_a   1.000
_cell.length_b   1.000
_cell.length_c   1.000
_cell.angle_alpha   90.00
_cell.angle_beta   90.00
_cell.angle_gamma   90.00
#
_symmetry.space_group_name_H-M   'P 1'
#
loop_
_entity.id
_entity.type
_entity.pdbx_description
1 polymer ?
#
loop_
_entity_poly.entity_id
_entity_poly.type
_entity_poly.pdbx_seq_one_letter_code
_entity_poly.pdbx_strand_id
1 'polypeptide(L)'
;MTTNFHQISNSEKFDEAKAQFKERVIRLNPCHKERDLSLNCLDEYYYARDKCQPYFDNYNNCRRFWGFVTKQRRKEGIKPHLPEPEDRDKVKAQYLPRYKP
;
A
#
# COMPACT_ATOMS: atom_id res chain seq x y z
N MET A 1 -7.90 -29.70 -27.65
CA MET A 1 -7.17 -28.50 -28.07
C MET A 1 -6.02 -28.30 -27.07
N THR A 2 -4.87 -28.89 -27.38
CA THR A 2 -3.70 -28.92 -26.50
C THR A 2 -2.95 -27.59 -26.62
N THR A 3 -3.03 -26.75 -25.59
CA THR A 3 -2.24 -25.51 -25.52
C THR A 3 -0.76 -25.85 -25.48
N ASN A 4 -0.02 -25.31 -26.45
CA ASN A 4 1.42 -25.49 -26.61
C ASN A 4 2.18 -24.94 -25.39
N PHE A 5 2.79 -25.82 -24.61
CA PHE A 5 3.76 -25.49 -23.56
C PHE A 5 5.12 -25.14 -24.18
N HIS A 6 5.20 -24.07 -24.96
CA HIS A 6 6.47 -23.56 -25.48
C HIS A 6 6.79 -22.18 -24.90
N GLN A 7 7.58 -22.25 -23.82
CA GLN A 7 8.64 -21.30 -23.43
C GLN A 7 8.23 -19.82 -23.36
N ILE A 8 7.68 -19.44 -22.20
CA ILE A 8 7.62 -18.04 -21.75
C ILE A 8 9.06 -17.47 -21.77
N SER A 9 9.27 -16.39 -22.51
CA SER A 9 10.54 -15.68 -22.61
C SER A 9 10.97 -15.12 -21.25
N ASN A 10 12.28 -14.84 -21.10
CA ASN A 10 12.78 -14.24 -19.86
C ASN A 10 12.16 -12.86 -19.58
N SER A 11 11.78 -12.11 -20.62
CA SER A 11 11.09 -10.82 -20.48
C SER A 11 9.66 -10.98 -19.95
N GLU A 12 8.89 -11.94 -20.48
CA GLU A 12 7.53 -12.18 -20.01
C GLU A 12 7.50 -12.66 -18.54
N LYS A 13 8.45 -13.52 -18.14
CA LYS A 13 8.60 -13.94 -16.73
C LYS A 13 8.93 -12.75 -15.82
N PHE A 14 9.76 -11.82 -16.30
CA PHE A 14 10.09 -10.61 -15.55
C PHE A 14 8.88 -9.70 -15.37
N ASP A 15 8.09 -9.50 -16.44
CA ASP A 15 6.89 -8.68 -16.40
C ASP A 15 5.82 -9.28 -15.48
N GLU A 16 5.64 -10.61 -15.49
CA GLU A 16 4.75 -11.31 -14.58
C GLU A 16 5.18 -11.14 -13.12
N ALA A 17 6.47 -11.37 -12.81
CA ALA A 17 6.99 -11.19 -11.45
C ALA A 17 6.84 -9.74 -10.96
N LYS A 18 7.04 -8.76 -11.87
CA LYS A 18 6.85 -7.34 -11.57
C LYS A 18 5.39 -7.01 -11.29
N ALA A 19 4.44 -7.58 -12.03
CA ALA A 19 3.01 -7.42 -11.79
C ALA A 19 2.59 -8.01 -10.44
N GLN A 20 3.03 -9.25 -10.14
CA GLN A 20 2.77 -9.91 -8.86
C GLN A 20 3.33 -9.11 -7.67
N PHE A 21 4.55 -8.57 -7.81
CA PHE A 21 5.14 -7.71 -6.79
C PHE A 21 4.30 -6.45 -6.55
N LYS A 22 3.87 -5.78 -7.63
CA LYS A 22 3.03 -4.58 -7.56
C LYS A 22 1.71 -4.87 -6.85
N GLU A 23 1.04 -5.97 -7.18
CA GLU A 23 -0.20 -6.38 -6.52
C GLU A 23 0.01 -6.63 -5.03
N ARG A 24 1.07 -7.36 -4.66
CA ARG A 24 1.42 -7.63 -3.26
C ARG A 24 1.65 -6.34 -2.47
N VAL A 25 2.34 -5.36 -3.05
CA VAL A 25 2.56 -4.04 -2.43
C VAL A 25 1.22 -3.34 -2.17
N ILE A 26 0.33 -3.31 -3.17
CA ILE A 26 -1.00 -2.69 -3.05
C ILE A 26 -1.80 -3.37 -1.93
N ARG A 27 -1.81 -4.71 -1.89
CA ARG A 27 -2.57 -5.49 -0.91
C ARG A 27 -2.03 -5.40 0.52
N LEU A 28 -0.71 -5.46 0.71
CA LEU A 28 -0.11 -5.54 2.05
C LEU A 28 0.24 -4.17 2.65
N ASN A 29 0.46 -3.15 1.82
CA ASN A 29 0.76 -1.80 2.29
C ASN A 29 -0.37 -0.83 1.91
N PRO A 30 -1.25 -0.46 2.87
CA PRO A 30 -2.31 0.51 2.60
C PRO A 30 -1.80 1.94 2.38
N CYS A 31 -0.51 2.18 2.65
CA CYS A 31 0.17 3.47 2.51
C CYS A 31 1.23 3.44 1.40
N HIS A 32 1.09 2.56 0.39
CA HIS A 32 2.09 2.45 -0.68
C HIS A 32 2.20 3.74 -1.49
N LYS A 33 1.08 4.43 -1.76
CA LYS A 33 1.08 5.70 -2.50
C LYS A 33 1.86 6.78 -1.75
N GLU A 34 1.60 6.93 -0.45
CA GLU A 34 2.27 7.92 0.39
C GLU A 34 3.75 7.59 0.60
N ARG A 35 4.10 6.29 0.72
CA ARG A 35 5.49 5.84 0.73
C ARG A 35 6.19 6.25 -0.56
N ASP A 36 5.61 5.93 -1.71
CA ASP A 36 6.22 6.18 -3.01
C ASP A 36 6.40 7.69 -3.25
N LEU A 37 5.43 8.51 -2.86
CA LEU A 37 5.58 9.98 -2.87
C LEU A 37 6.75 10.47 -2.00
N SER A 38 6.92 9.89 -0.81
CA SER A 38 8.03 10.27 0.08
C SER A 38 9.41 9.89 -0.46
N LEU A 39 9.50 8.75 -1.16
CA LEU A 39 10.73 8.31 -1.82
C LEU A 39 11.03 9.16 -3.05
N ASN A 40 10.01 9.43 -3.87
CA ASN A 40 10.16 10.28 -5.06
C ASN A 40 10.64 11.69 -4.67
N CYS A 41 10.14 12.26 -3.58
CA CYS A 41 10.63 13.55 -3.08
C CYS A 41 12.12 13.47 -2.70
N LEU A 42 12.55 12.40 -2.03
CA LEU A 42 13.96 12.23 -1.69
C LEU A 42 14.84 12.12 -2.93
N ASP A 43 14.40 11.37 -3.94
CA ASP A 43 15.13 11.25 -5.20
C ASP A 43 15.21 12.59 -5.95
N GLU A 44 14.13 13.39 -5.94
CA GLU A 44 14.08 14.71 -6.56
C GLU A 44 15.01 15.73 -5.89
N TYR A 45 15.05 15.75 -4.55
CA TYR A 45 15.81 16.72 -3.77
C TYR A 45 17.15 16.19 -3.26
N TYR A 46 17.75 15.21 -3.94
CA TYR A 46 19.04 14.63 -3.57
C TYR A 46 19.14 14.25 -2.09
N TYR A 47 18.06 13.68 -1.55
CA TYR A 47 17.91 13.24 -0.17
C TYR A 47 17.92 14.36 0.88
N ALA A 48 17.69 15.62 0.49
CA ALA A 48 17.44 16.73 1.40
C ALA A 48 16.10 16.55 2.14
N ARG A 49 16.14 15.86 3.29
CA ARG A 49 14.96 15.43 4.04
C ARG A 49 14.04 16.57 4.47
N ASP A 50 14.60 17.73 4.76
CA ASP A 50 13.88 18.94 5.16
C ASP A 50 12.89 19.41 4.08
N LYS A 51 13.20 19.18 2.80
CA LYS A 51 12.31 19.47 1.66
C LYS A 51 11.10 18.53 1.58
N CYS A 52 11.20 17.37 2.21
CA CYS A 52 10.22 16.28 2.07
C CYS A 52 9.33 16.08 3.28
N GLN A 53 9.40 16.96 4.29
CA GLN A 53 8.64 16.80 5.53
C GLN A 53 7.13 16.58 5.33
N PRO A 54 6.43 17.32 4.44
CA PRO A 54 4.99 17.09 4.22
C PRO A 54 4.67 15.68 3.70
N TYR A 55 5.54 15.10 2.87
CA TYR A 55 5.37 13.73 2.37
C TYR A 55 5.58 12.69 3.47
N PHE A 56 6.55 12.92 4.37
CA PHE A 56 6.75 12.08 5.54
C PHE A 56 5.57 12.15 6.50
N ASP A 57 5.05 13.36 6.75
CA ASP A 57 3.88 13.55 7.61
C ASP A 57 2.66 12.84 7.05
N ASN A 58 2.43 12.93 5.74
CA ASN A 58 1.35 12.19 5.07
C ASN A 58 1.53 10.66 5.22
N TYR A 59 2.73 10.14 4.98
CA TYR A 59 3.03 8.73 5.16
C TYR A 59 2.82 8.26 6.62
N ASN A 60 3.28 9.06 7.59
CA ASN A 60 3.11 8.77 9.01
C ASN A 60 1.64 8.80 9.43
N ASN A 61 0.87 9.78 8.96
CA ASN A 61 -0.57 9.88 9.21
C ASN A 61 -1.32 8.67 8.64
N CYS A 62 -0.98 8.25 7.42
CA CYS A 62 -1.53 7.05 6.82
C CYS A 62 -1.23 5.80 7.68
N ARG A 63 0.02 5.62 8.11
CA ARG A 63 0.42 4.46 8.93
C ARG A 63 -0.30 4.43 10.27
N ARG A 64 -0.42 5.57 10.95
CA ARG A 64 -1.14 5.67 12.22
C ARG A 64 -2.63 5.33 12.04
N PHE A 65 -3.26 5.86 11.00
CA PHE A 65 -4.66 5.57 10.68
C PHE A 65 -4.89 4.07 10.44
N TRP A 66 -4.13 3.45 9.54
CA TRP A 66 -4.32 2.04 9.23
C TRP A 66 -3.91 1.11 10.38
N GLY A 67 -2.95 1.52 11.21
CA GLY A 67 -2.62 0.85 12.47
C GLY A 67 -3.79 0.91 13.48
N PHE A 68 -4.49 2.04 13.56
CA PHE A 68 -5.72 2.15 14.34
C PHE A 68 -6.82 1.24 13.80
N VAL A 69 -7.11 1.30 12.49
CA VAL A 69 -8.15 0.47 11.84
C VAL A 69 -7.90 -1.02 12.07
N THR A 70 -6.71 -1.51 11.80
CA THR A 70 -6.35 -2.92 12.00
C THR A 70 -6.48 -3.34 13.47
N LYS A 71 -6.10 -2.47 14.41
CA LYS A 71 -6.27 -2.73 15.86
C LYS A 71 -7.75 -2.81 16.24
N GLN A 72 -8.60 -1.92 15.73
CA GLN A 72 -10.04 -1.95 16.02
C GLN A 72 -10.73 -3.15 15.40
N ARG A 73 -10.49 -3.43 14.11
CA ARG A 73 -11.01 -4.62 13.42
C ARG A 73 -10.61 -5.91 14.13
N ARG A 74 -9.38 -5.99 14.65
CA ARG A 74 -8.91 -7.12 15.47
C ARG A 74 -9.70 -7.26 16.78
N LYS A 75 -10.00 -6.15 17.47
CA LYS A 75 -10.83 -6.17 18.69
C LYS A 75 -12.26 -6.60 18.40
N GLU A 76 -12.79 -6.20 17.27
CA GLU A 76 -14.15 -6.54 16.79
C GLU A 76 -14.23 -7.95 16.17
N GLY A 77 -13.11 -8.69 16.10
CA GLY A 77 -13.07 -10.04 15.51
C GLY A 77 -13.18 -10.08 13.99
N ILE A 78 -13.08 -8.93 13.31
CA ILE A 78 -13.27 -8.80 11.85
C ILE A 78 -11.99 -9.23 11.11
N LYS A 79 -12.14 -10.17 10.16
CA LYS A 79 -11.08 -10.64 9.26
C LYS A 79 -11.46 -10.38 7.78
N PRO A 80 -10.49 -10.07 6.90
CA PRO A 80 -9.08 -9.79 7.22
C PRO A 80 -8.93 -8.49 8.03
N HIS A 81 -7.93 -8.43 8.92
CA HIS A 81 -7.73 -7.27 9.80
C HIS A 81 -7.36 -6.01 9.01
N LEU A 82 -6.51 -6.16 8.00
CA LEU A 82 -6.30 -5.15 6.96
C LEU A 82 -7.32 -5.43 5.85
N PRO A 83 -8.19 -4.48 5.48
CA PRO A 83 -9.12 -4.68 4.38
C PRO A 83 -8.39 -4.78 3.03
N GLU A 84 -9.01 -5.55 2.13
CA GLU A 84 -8.58 -5.65 0.72
C GLU A 84 -8.68 -4.28 0.02
N PRO A 85 -7.87 -4.02 -1.02
CA PRO A 85 -7.76 -2.71 -1.65
C PRO A 85 -9.10 -2.08 -2.06
N GLU A 86 -10.03 -2.88 -2.57
CA GLU A 86 -11.33 -2.45 -3.10
C GLU A 86 -12.27 -1.96 -2.00
N ASP A 87 -12.09 -2.43 -0.76
CA ASP A 87 -12.91 -2.08 0.40
C ASP A 87 -12.34 -0.91 1.20
N ARG A 88 -11.11 -0.46 0.91
CA ARG A 88 -10.40 0.50 1.74
C ARG A 88 -11.10 1.84 1.85
N ASP A 89 -11.75 2.32 0.79
CA ASP A 89 -12.44 3.61 0.83
C ASP A 89 -13.67 3.56 1.74
N LYS A 90 -14.43 2.46 1.68
CA LYS A 90 -15.58 2.23 2.56
C LYS A 90 -15.15 2.11 4.02
N VAL A 91 -14.12 1.30 4.29
CA VAL A 91 -13.57 1.14 5.65
C VAL A 91 -12.97 2.46 6.14
N LYS A 92 -12.29 3.22 5.28
CA LYS A 92 -11.77 4.54 5.64
C LYS A 92 -12.88 5.46 6.10
N ALA A 93 -13.96 5.59 5.33
CA ALA A 93 -15.12 6.40 5.69
C ALA A 93 -15.75 5.96 7.03
N GLN A 94 -15.81 4.65 7.29
CA GLN A 94 -16.36 4.10 8.54
C GLN A 94 -15.51 4.45 9.78
N TYR A 95 -14.18 4.36 9.69
CA TYR A 95 -13.30 4.51 10.85
C TYR A 95 -12.80 5.95 11.05
N LEU A 96 -12.84 6.80 10.02
CA LEU A 96 -12.35 8.19 10.11
C LEU A 96 -12.98 8.98 11.26
N PRO A 97 -14.31 8.93 11.52
CA PRO A 97 -14.92 9.64 12.65
C PRO A 97 -14.47 9.12 14.03
N ARG A 98 -13.95 7.89 14.09
CA ARG A 98 -13.46 7.26 15.33
C ARG A 98 -11.97 7.49 15.56
N TYR A 99 -11.25 7.90 14.52
CA TYR A 99 -9.81 8.08 14.56
C TYR A 99 -9.45 9.43 15.19
N LYS A 100 -8.60 9.39 16.22
CA LYS A 100 -8.01 10.57 16.86
C LYS A 100 -6.50 10.52 16.63
N PRO A 101 -5.95 11.38 15.76
CA PRO A 101 -4.54 11.35 15.38
C PRO A 101 -3.57 11.70 16.52
#